data_AF-A0A7C5X539-F1
#
_entry.id   AF-A0A7C5X539-F1
#
_cell.length_a   1.000
_cell.length_b   1.000
_cell.length_c   1.000
_cell.angle_alpha   90.00
_cell.angle_beta   90.00
_cell.angle_gamma   90.00
#
_symmetry.space_group_name_H-M   'P 1'
#
loop_
_entity.id
_entity.type
_entity.pdbx_description
1 polymer ?
#
loop_
_entity_poly.entity_id
_entity_poly.type
_entity_poly.pdbx_seq_one_letter_code
_entity_poly.pdbx_strand_id
1 'polypeptide(L)'
;DPNGIIRAMLYYPQELGRNIDEILRMVRALQVGEKLKAAIPANWPNNELIGDRVIVPPARTVDEASERLKQYTCYDWWFCHKEGSPEDAEEARKYLRRVAGT
;
A
#
# COMPACT_ATOMS: atom_id res chain seq x y z
N ASP A 1 -12.86 10.01 -0.99
CA ASP A 1 -11.81 10.43 -1.93
C ASP A 1 -12.31 11.70 -2.65
N PRO A 2 -11.63 12.29 -3.66
CA PRO A 2 -12.12 13.50 -4.33
C PRO A 2 -13.51 13.38 -4.95
N ASN A 3 -14.02 12.15 -5.15
CA ASN A 3 -15.33 11.86 -5.70
C ASN A 3 -16.40 11.61 -4.61
N GLY A 4 -16.08 11.83 -3.34
CA GLY A 4 -16.99 11.58 -2.23
C GLY A 4 -17.18 10.10 -1.88
N ILE A 5 -16.35 9.19 -2.41
CA ILE A 5 -16.45 7.76 -2.10
C ILE A 5 -15.73 7.46 -0.77
N ILE A 6 -16.39 6.73 0.12
CA ILE A 6 -15.81 6.27 1.39
C ILE A 6 -14.76 5.18 1.09
N ARG A 7 -13.52 5.38 1.57
CA ARG A 7 -12.39 4.45 1.31
C ARG A 7 -11.94 3.65 2.53
N ALA A 8 -12.20 4.14 3.73
CA ALA A 8 -11.89 3.47 4.99
C ALA A 8 -12.76 4.05 6.12
N MET A 9 -13.03 3.24 7.14
CA MET A 9 -13.73 3.66 8.37
C MET A 9 -12.95 3.11 9.57
N LEU A 10 -12.70 3.94 10.57
CA LEU A 10 -12.05 3.56 11.82
C LEU A 10 -12.93 3.96 13.01
N TYR A 11 -13.18 3.02 13.91
CA TYR A 11 -13.95 3.25 15.13
C TYR A 11 -13.04 3.01 16.33
N TYR A 12 -12.76 4.06 17.09
CA TYR A 12 -12.01 4.01 18.33
C TYR A 12 -12.98 4.31 19.49
N PRO A 13 -12.80 3.68 20.66
CA PRO A 13 -13.66 3.93 21.82
C PRO A 13 -13.31 5.28 22.47
N GLN A 14 -14.11 5.73 23.44
CA GLN A 14 -13.96 7.05 24.05
C GLN A 14 -12.65 7.19 24.86
N GLU A 15 -12.19 6.08 25.43
CA GLU A 15 -11.03 5.97 26.30
C GLU A 15 -9.69 5.83 25.57
N LEU A 16 -9.68 5.71 24.23
CA LEU A 16 -8.46 5.49 23.46
C LEU A 16 -8.28 6.52 22.33
N GLY A 17 -7.23 7.34 22.46
CA GLY A 17 -6.82 8.30 21.44
C GLY A 17 -6.37 7.63 20.13
N ARG A 18 -6.60 8.30 19.00
CA ARG A 18 -6.23 7.80 17.67
C ARG A 18 -4.76 8.06 17.34
N ASN A 19 -4.17 7.16 16.57
CA ASN A 19 -2.92 7.41 15.88
C ASN A 19 -3.17 8.21 14.58
N ILE A 20 -2.92 9.52 14.61
CA ILE A 20 -3.18 10.41 13.45
C ILE A 20 -2.19 10.17 12.30
N ASP A 21 -0.95 9.79 12.61
CA ASP A 21 0.05 9.47 11.59
C ASP A 21 -0.32 8.24 10.78
N GLU A 22 -1.00 7.26 11.39
CA GLU A 22 -1.56 6.12 10.65
C GLU A 22 -2.67 6.56 9.70
N ILE A 23 -3.50 7.54 10.09
CA ILE A 23 -4.51 8.10 9.18
C ILE A 23 -3.84 8.79 7.99
N LEU A 24 -2.76 9.55 8.20
CA LEU A 24 -1.99 10.17 7.12
C LEU A 24 -1.37 9.11 6.19
N ARG A 25 -0.76 8.06 6.77
CA ARG A 25 -0.20 6.94 6.01
C ARG A 25 -1.26 6.25 5.17
N MET A 26 -2.44 5.99 5.74
CA MET A 26 -3.57 5.38 5.03
C MET A 26 -4.01 6.24 3.83
N VAL A 27 -4.18 7.55 4.00
CA VAL A 27 -4.55 8.44 2.88
C VAL A 27 -3.48 8.40 1.78
N ARG A 28 -2.20 8.49 2.15
CA ARG A 28 -1.09 8.46 1.19
C ARG A 28 -1.03 7.13 0.44
N ALA A 29 -1.14 6.02 1.14
CA ALA A 29 -1.19 4.68 0.58
C ALA A 29 -2.37 4.51 -0.40
N LEU A 30 -3.57 4.97 -0.03
CA LEU A 30 -4.75 4.91 -0.90
C LEU A 30 -4.55 5.72 -2.19
N GLN A 31 -3.95 6.91 -2.11
CA GLN A 31 -3.61 7.73 -3.27
C GLN A 31 -2.56 7.05 -4.18
N VAL A 32 -1.53 6.44 -3.59
CA VAL A 32 -0.51 5.69 -4.34
C VAL A 32 -1.12 4.47 -5.03
N GLY A 33 -1.99 3.71 -4.35
CA GLY A 33 -2.67 2.56 -4.92
C GLY A 33 -3.53 2.94 -6.12
N GLU A 34 -4.26 4.05 -6.03
CA GLU A 34 -5.04 4.61 -7.14
C GLU A 34 -4.13 5.03 -8.32
N LYS A 35 -3.11 5.87 -8.03
CA LYS A 35 -2.17 6.40 -9.04
C LYS A 35 -1.45 5.28 -9.80
N LEU A 36 -1.00 4.25 -9.10
CA LEU A 36 -0.21 3.15 -9.69
C LEU A 36 -1.06 1.96 -10.15
N LYS A 37 -2.39 2.01 -9.96
CA LYS A 37 -3.33 0.90 -10.18
C LYS A 37 -2.84 -0.38 -9.50
N ALA A 38 -2.46 -0.26 -8.24
CA ALA A 38 -1.79 -1.29 -7.47
C ALA A 38 -2.43 -1.46 -6.08
N ALA A 39 -2.28 -2.64 -5.49
CA ALA A 39 -2.62 -2.88 -4.10
C ALA A 39 -1.41 -2.55 -3.20
N ILE A 40 -1.69 -2.08 -1.99
CA ILE A 40 -0.66 -1.70 -1.02
C ILE A 40 -0.44 -2.88 -0.05
N PRO A 41 0.80 -3.34 0.15
CA PRO A 41 1.08 -4.43 1.08
C PRO A 41 0.88 -4.00 2.55
N ALA A 42 0.79 -4.98 3.44
CA ALA A 42 0.83 -4.74 4.88
C ALA A 42 2.09 -3.95 5.27
N ASN A 43 1.98 -3.05 6.24
CA ASN A 43 3.10 -2.25 6.76
C ASN A 43 3.85 -1.40 5.72
N TRP A 44 3.30 -1.20 4.51
CA TRP A 44 3.89 -0.31 3.51
C TRP A 44 4.13 1.09 4.10
N PRO A 45 5.30 1.71 3.90
CA PRO A 45 6.38 1.36 2.95
C PRO A 45 7.51 0.49 3.53
N ASN A 46 7.30 -0.15 4.68
CA ASN A 46 8.26 -0.98 5.38
C ASN A 46 7.80 -2.45 5.41
N ASN A 47 7.13 -2.92 4.36
CA ASN A 47 6.68 -4.30 4.30
C ASN A 47 7.88 -5.26 4.39
N GLU A 48 7.72 -6.35 5.15
CA GLU A 48 8.79 -7.27 5.49
C GLU A 48 9.26 -8.12 4.28
N LEU A 49 8.41 -8.30 3.28
CA LEU A 49 8.71 -9.12 2.10
C LEU A 49 9.13 -8.29 0.89
N ILE A 50 8.48 -7.15 0.67
CA ILE A 50 8.64 -6.35 -0.55
C ILE A 50 8.90 -4.86 -0.28
N GLY A 51 9.12 -4.46 0.97
CA GLY A 51 9.51 -3.09 1.32
C GLY A 51 8.47 -2.04 0.91
N ASP A 52 8.90 -1.11 0.05
CA ASP A 52 8.07 -0.04 -0.50
C ASP A 52 7.49 -0.34 -1.88
N ARG A 53 7.69 -1.57 -2.37
CA ARG A 53 7.07 -2.02 -3.61
C ARG A 53 5.56 -2.18 -3.43
N VAL A 54 4.84 -2.14 -4.55
CA VAL A 54 3.38 -2.27 -4.58
C VAL A 54 2.97 -3.58 -5.26
N ILE A 55 1.83 -4.12 -4.86
CA ILE A 55 1.32 -5.40 -5.35
C ILE A 55 0.55 -5.16 -6.65
N VAL A 56 0.87 -5.94 -7.67
CA VAL A 56 0.12 -5.97 -8.92
C VAL A 56 -1.17 -6.76 -8.68
N PRO A 57 -2.37 -6.20 -8.96
CA PRO A 57 -3.64 -6.92 -8.79
C PRO A 57 -3.58 -8.30 -9.47
N PRO A 58 -4.16 -9.34 -8.86
CA PRO A 58 -4.05 -10.70 -9.36
C PRO A 58 -4.67 -10.84 -10.76
N ALA A 59 -4.05 -11.69 -11.59
CA ALA A 59 -4.60 -12.08 -12.88
C ALA A 59 -5.99 -12.72 -12.72
N ARG A 60 -6.86 -12.48 -13.70
CA ARG A 60 -8.21 -13.04 -13.71
C ARG A 60 -8.35 -14.22 -14.68
N THR A 61 -7.36 -14.44 -15.54
CA THR A 61 -7.33 -15.53 -16.52
C THR A 61 -6.01 -16.31 -16.45
N VAL A 62 -6.02 -17.54 -16.99
CA VAL A 62 -4.83 -18.42 -17.05
C VAL A 62 -3.76 -17.82 -17.97
N ASP A 63 -4.17 -17.19 -19.07
CA ASP A 63 -3.25 -16.53 -20.01
C ASP A 63 -2.53 -15.36 -19.34
N GLU A 64 -3.27 -14.50 -18.61
CA GLU A 64 -2.68 -13.40 -17.83
C GLU A 64 -1.72 -13.90 -16.75
N ALA A 65 -2.06 -15.02 -16.09
CA ALA A 65 -1.22 -15.62 -15.06
C ALA A 65 0.13 -16.11 -15.62
N SER A 66 0.13 -16.62 -16.84
CA SER A 66 1.35 -17.09 -17.52
C SER A 66 2.22 -15.91 -17.99
N GLU A 67 1.61 -14.85 -18.49
CA GLU A 67 2.35 -13.68 -19.01
C GLU A 67 2.95 -12.81 -17.90
N ARG A 68 2.27 -12.65 -16.76
CA ARG A 68 2.76 -11.76 -15.71
C ARG A 68 4.05 -12.21 -15.03
N LEU A 69 4.34 -13.51 -15.03
CA LEU A 69 5.61 -14.07 -14.53
C LEU A 69 6.83 -13.56 -15.31
N LYS A 70 6.63 -13.09 -16.56
CA LYS A 70 7.67 -12.50 -17.41
C LYS A 70 7.81 -11.00 -17.22
N GLN A 71 6.78 -10.34 -16.68
CA GLN A 71 6.67 -8.87 -16.62
C GLN A 71 7.01 -8.31 -15.24
N TYR A 72 6.80 -9.07 -14.17
CA TYR A 72 6.93 -8.61 -12.79
C TYR A 72 7.79 -9.54 -11.94
N THR A 73 8.28 -9.01 -10.82
CA THR A 73 8.86 -9.86 -9.77
C THR A 73 7.71 -10.55 -9.05
N CYS A 74 7.72 -11.88 -9.01
CA CYS A 74 6.63 -12.67 -8.45
C CYS A 74 7.17 -13.75 -7.50
N TYR A 75 6.46 -13.97 -6.39
CA TYR A 75 6.63 -15.18 -5.58
C TYR A 75 5.86 -16.35 -6.20
N ASP A 76 4.69 -16.05 -6.75
CA ASP A 76 3.84 -16.98 -7.50
C ASP A 76 2.98 -16.16 -8.47
N TRP A 77 2.29 -16.81 -9.41
CA TRP A 77 1.49 -16.17 -10.45
C TRP A 77 0.45 -15.21 -9.87
N TRP A 78 -0.10 -15.45 -8.68
CA TRP A 78 -1.09 -14.57 -8.05
C TRP A 78 -0.43 -13.43 -7.25
N PHE A 79 0.81 -13.62 -6.79
CA PHE A 79 1.54 -12.64 -5.97
C PHE A 79 2.75 -12.06 -6.71
N CYS A 80 2.48 -11.02 -7.48
CA CYS A 80 3.49 -10.23 -8.17
C CYS A 80 3.54 -8.80 -7.61
N HIS A 81 4.71 -8.19 -7.66
CA HIS A 81 4.95 -6.83 -7.20
C HIS A 81 5.83 -6.06 -8.19
N LYS A 82 5.70 -4.74 -8.13
CA LYS A 82 6.46 -3.80 -8.97
C LYS A 82 6.96 -2.64 -8.12
N GLU A 83 7.91 -1.89 -8.67
CA GLU A 83 8.40 -0.68 -8.01
C GLU A 83 7.25 0.30 -7.74
N GLY A 84 7.28 0.88 -6.53
CA GLY A 84 6.35 1.91 -6.11
C GLY A 84 6.86 3.30 -6.47
N SER A 85 6.45 4.29 -5.69
CA SER A 85 6.94 5.67 -5.78
C SER A 85 7.87 5.95 -4.60
N PRO A 86 9.20 6.10 -4.81
CA PRO A 86 10.15 6.33 -3.72
C PRO A 86 9.86 7.60 -2.92
N GLU A 87 9.38 8.66 -3.59
CA GLU A 87 8.99 9.92 -2.94
C GLU A 87 7.80 9.72 -2.00
N ASP A 88 6.74 9.08 -2.50
CA ASP A 88 5.52 8.82 -1.71
C ASP A 88 5.83 7.84 -0.55
N ALA A 89 6.74 6.88 -0.78
CA ALA A 89 7.22 5.96 0.24
C ALA A 89 8.02 6.69 1.33
N GLU A 90 8.95 7.57 0.97
CA GLU A 90 9.73 8.30 1.97
C GLU A 90 8.86 9.25 2.79
N GLU A 91 7.86 9.89 2.17
CA GLU A 91 6.90 10.68 2.93
C GLU A 91 6.09 9.83 3.91
N ALA A 92 5.60 8.66 3.48
CA ALA A 92 4.89 7.74 4.37
C ALA A 92 5.79 7.23 5.52
N ARG A 93 7.10 7.02 5.29
CA ARG A 93 8.06 6.70 6.36
C ARG A 93 8.19 7.81 7.39
N LYS A 94 8.14 9.08 6.98
CA LYS A 94 8.21 10.22 7.92
C LYS A 94 7.07 10.18 8.94
N TYR A 95 5.86 9.82 8.52
CA TYR A 95 4.71 9.69 9.44
C TYR A 95 4.97 8.59 10.49
N LEU A 96 5.49 7.43 10.04
CA LEU A 96 5.81 6.32 10.94
C LEU A 96 6.95 6.64 11.91
N ARG A 97 8.00 7.31 11.43
CA ARG A 97 9.14 7.79 12.26
C ARG A 97 8.68 8.73 13.37
N ARG A 98 7.77 9.66 13.05
CA ARG A 98 7.20 10.59 14.02
C ARG A 98 6.49 9.87 15.18
N VAL A 99 5.79 8.77 14.92
CA VAL A 99 5.15 7.95 15.95
C VAL A 99 6.16 7.17 16.78
N ALA A 100 7.20 6.63 16.13
CA ALA A 100 8.23 5.85 16.79
C ALA A 100 9.16 6.69 17.70
N GLY A 101 9.11 8.02 17.61
CA GLY A 101 9.98 8.91 18.38
C GLY A 101 11.43 8.89 17.92
N THR A 102 11.68 8.44 16.68
CA THR A 102 13.01 8.27 16.06
C THR A 102 13.06 8.89 14.68
#